data_AF-A0A250XMZ9-F1
#
_entry.id   AF-A0A250XMZ9-F1
#
_cell.length_a   1.000
_cell.length_b   1.000
_cell.length_c   1.000
_cell.angle_alpha   90.00
_cell.angle_beta   90.00
_cell.angle_gamma   90.00
#
_symmetry.space_group_name_H-M   'P 1'
#
loop_
_entity.id
_entity.type
_entity.pdbx_description
1 polymer ?
#
loop_
_entity_poly.entity_id
_entity_poly.type
_entity_poly.pdbx_seq_one_letter_code
_entity_poly.pdbx_strand_id
1 'polypeptide(L)'
;MISVLRFVNKKYNQTAISVLRSAKASHCRFSLSIPRDLSGRLVKSSDMVKVSAKRGRSEGLATKAVTHDANTTNPSSKKGLAKDLVTFCNYAWTPYHAVEEASRRLFEAGFQHISERDVWQIQRGGKYFFTRNFSTIVAFAVGEKYEPGNGFYMIGAHTDSPCLKLKPVTKSTKSGYLMVNIETYGGGLWYTWFDRDLGLAGRVLLRKPSESTSASPAIYSRLLKIDRPLLRIPMLAIHLQRDIHTNGFKPNLQTNFAPILATAVKSQLGLHKKGEEEAVASEPAPSNEAAKQSSSPSSPSPESVKHHSLLMEILSEELGVSPNDIVDFELNLCDVQPGVVGGAKSEFVFCGRLDNLAMSFVSLQALIDTCKSEGALSEETGVRAIALFDHEEVGSDSAQGAGGPVMRDTITRVAVALGSDGEGVVERTMRSSFLVSADMAHALHPNYADKHDPDHQPKLHEGLVLKHNTNQRYATNAVSAALFREVGRLRGISCQEFSVRNDMPCGSTIGPILASNLGCRTVDVGIPQLSMHSIREMCGTDDVDISYNHFVAFFEDFSKLDVSLDLDNLPPPDLRGTLADVPCNHVHGGSGQKLVDIPMTDK
;
A
#
# COMPACT_ATOMS: atom_id res chain seq x y z
N MET A 1 13.49 -6.80 58.58
CA MET A 1 13.59 -6.37 57.17
C MET A 1 12.55 -5.29 56.88
N ILE A 2 12.57 -4.24 57.69
CA ILE A 2 11.73 -3.04 57.63
C ILE A 2 12.74 -1.90 57.77
N SER A 3 13.19 -1.32 56.65
CA SER A 3 13.96 -0.05 56.59
C SER A 3 14.44 0.37 55.18
N VAL A 4 13.91 -0.16 54.07
CA VAL A 4 14.29 0.30 52.70
C VAL A 4 13.10 0.85 51.89
N LEU A 5 11.88 0.84 52.44
CA LEU A 5 10.65 1.21 51.73
C LEU A 5 10.20 2.69 51.92
N ARG A 6 11.09 3.59 52.35
CA ARG A 6 10.72 5.01 52.59
C ARG A 6 11.53 6.07 51.84
N PHE A 7 12.42 5.72 50.91
CA PHE A 7 13.24 6.72 50.22
C PHE A 7 13.05 6.86 48.70
N VAL A 8 12.22 6.04 48.06
CA VAL A 8 11.98 6.15 46.59
C VAL A 8 10.64 6.84 46.26
N ASN A 9 9.71 6.99 47.20
CA ASN A 9 8.36 7.47 46.91
C ASN A 9 8.13 8.98 47.15
N LYS A 10 9.18 9.81 47.11
CA LYS A 10 9.06 11.27 47.39
C LYS A 10 9.61 12.20 46.31
N LYS A 11 10.11 11.67 45.18
CA LYS A 11 10.69 12.49 44.10
C LYS A 11 9.88 12.55 42.79
N TYR A 12 8.77 11.81 42.68
CA TYR A 12 7.93 11.79 41.47
C TYR A 12 6.58 12.50 41.60
N ASN A 13 6.30 13.15 42.74
CA ASN A 13 5.00 13.78 42.99
C ASN A 13 5.04 15.32 43.17
N GLN A 14 6.10 15.98 42.70
CA GLN A 14 6.22 17.45 42.72
C GLN A 14 6.40 18.11 41.34
N THR A 15 6.46 17.34 40.25
CA THR A 15 6.55 17.92 38.89
C THR A 15 5.23 17.85 38.11
N ALA A 16 4.19 17.20 38.66
CA ALA A 16 2.88 17.05 38.02
C ALA A 16 1.83 18.08 38.49
N ILE A 17 2.19 19.05 39.35
CA ILE A 17 1.25 20.02 39.94
C ILE A 17 1.57 21.49 39.54
N SER A 18 2.54 21.75 38.67
CA SER A 18 2.89 23.13 38.23
C SER A 18 2.52 23.50 36.78
N VAL A 19 1.83 22.65 36.01
CA VAL A 19 1.42 22.99 34.61
C VAL A 19 -0.10 23.16 34.45
N LEU A 20 -0.90 22.89 35.49
CA LEU A 20 -2.37 23.09 35.47
C LEU A 20 -2.86 24.39 36.14
N ARG A 21 -2.00 25.42 36.20
CA ARG A 21 -2.38 26.78 36.60
C ARG A 21 -1.71 27.85 35.74
N SER A 22 -2.05 27.88 34.46
CA SER A 22 -1.98 29.11 33.65
C SER A 22 -2.89 28.97 32.42
N ALA A 23 -4.20 28.97 32.68
CA ALA A 23 -5.21 29.20 31.67
C ALA A 23 -6.04 30.40 32.12
N LYS A 24 -5.67 31.59 31.63
CA LYS A 24 -6.58 32.71 31.38
C LYS A 24 -5.86 33.81 30.59
N ALA A 25 -6.58 34.31 29.58
CA ALA A 25 -6.33 35.49 28.75
C ALA A 25 -5.33 35.34 27.60
N SER A 26 -5.85 34.98 26.42
CA SER A 26 -5.68 35.75 25.17
C SER A 26 -6.66 35.22 24.12
N HIS A 27 -7.79 35.92 23.97
CA HIS A 27 -8.71 35.75 22.85
C HIS A 27 -8.07 36.34 21.59
N CYS A 28 -7.84 35.53 20.56
CA CYS A 28 -7.64 36.02 19.21
C CYS A 28 -8.68 35.37 18.28
N ARG A 29 -9.67 36.18 17.89
CA ARG A 29 -10.71 35.84 16.93
C ARG A 29 -10.07 35.81 15.52
N PHE A 30 -10.14 34.67 14.83
CA PHE A 30 -10.05 34.66 13.38
C PHE A 30 -11.46 34.70 12.80
N SER A 31 -11.84 35.87 12.29
CA SER A 31 -13.05 36.09 11.50
C SER A 31 -12.81 35.63 10.07
N LEU A 32 -13.53 34.59 9.63
CA LEU A 32 -13.72 34.30 8.22
C LEU A 32 -14.78 35.26 7.67
N SER A 33 -14.33 36.24 6.88
CA SER A 33 -15.16 37.16 6.12
C SER A 33 -15.83 36.43 4.95
N ILE A 34 -17.12 36.17 5.08
CA ILE A 34 -18.01 35.79 3.98
C ILE A 34 -18.51 37.09 3.32
N PRO A 35 -18.34 37.31 2.02
CA PRO A 35 -19.05 38.40 1.35
C PRO A 35 -20.52 38.01 1.14
N ARG A 36 -21.44 38.80 1.72
CA ARG A 36 -22.85 38.89 1.33
C ARG A 36 -23.11 40.28 0.76
N ASP A 37 -23.56 40.33 -0.49
CA ASP A 37 -24.56 41.29 -1.00
C ASP A 37 -25.12 40.69 -2.32
N LEU A 38 -26.31 40.10 -2.39
CA LEU A 38 -27.69 40.64 -2.46
C LEU A 38 -28.00 41.54 -3.67
N SER A 39 -28.71 40.96 -4.65
CA SER A 39 -29.91 41.45 -5.34
C SER A 39 -30.02 40.67 -6.67
N GLY A 40 -31.11 40.00 -7.03
CA GLY A 40 -32.52 40.36 -6.92
C GLY A 40 -33.06 40.45 -8.34
N ARG A 41 -33.60 39.35 -8.90
CA ARG A 41 -34.59 39.39 -9.99
C ARG A 41 -35.30 38.04 -10.14
N LEU A 42 -36.46 37.96 -9.51
CA LEU A 42 -37.55 37.06 -9.90
C LEU A 42 -38.03 37.42 -11.31
N VAL A 43 -38.04 36.45 -12.21
CA VAL A 43 -38.90 36.48 -13.39
C VAL A 43 -39.67 35.16 -13.44
N LYS A 44 -40.99 35.27 -13.28
CA LYS A 44 -41.96 34.23 -13.63
C LYS A 44 -42.06 34.16 -15.14
N SER A 45 -42.06 32.97 -15.71
CA SER A 45 -42.88 32.70 -16.91
C SER A 45 -43.32 31.25 -16.91
N SER A 46 -44.63 31.07 -16.74
CA SER A 46 -45.42 30.00 -17.31
C SER A 46 -45.09 29.83 -18.79
N ASP A 47 -45.03 28.60 -19.28
CA ASP A 47 -45.94 28.16 -20.35
C ASP A 47 -45.92 26.64 -20.55
N MET A 48 -47.13 26.10 -20.56
CA MET A 48 -47.47 24.75 -20.94
C MET A 48 -47.24 24.56 -22.43
N VAL A 49 -46.56 23.49 -22.83
CA VAL A 49 -46.77 22.88 -24.15
C VAL A 49 -46.99 21.38 -23.97
N LYS A 50 -48.24 20.98 -24.22
CA LYS A 50 -48.67 19.60 -24.46
C LYS A 50 -48.04 19.11 -25.76
N VAL A 51 -47.42 17.93 -25.75
CA VAL A 51 -47.33 17.11 -26.98
C VAL A 51 -47.78 15.68 -26.68
N SER A 52 -48.71 15.27 -27.53
CA SER A 52 -49.57 14.09 -27.48
C SER A 52 -48.81 12.79 -27.71
N ALA A 53 -49.21 11.77 -26.95
CA ALA A 53 -48.97 10.37 -27.26
C ALA A 53 -49.58 9.99 -28.62
N LYS A 54 -48.86 9.19 -29.40
CA LYS A 54 -49.43 8.33 -30.45
C LYS A 54 -48.95 6.90 -30.24
N ARG A 55 -49.94 6.04 -29.97
CA ARG A 55 -49.82 4.57 -29.93
C ARG A 55 -49.58 4.05 -31.35
N GLY A 56 -48.54 3.23 -31.51
CA GLY A 56 -48.38 2.31 -32.63
C GLY A 56 -48.25 0.90 -32.07
N ARG A 57 -49.10 0.00 -32.53
CA ARG A 57 -49.25 -1.40 -32.09
C ARG A 57 -48.64 -2.27 -33.19
N SER A 58 -47.69 -3.15 -32.86
CA SER A 58 -47.34 -4.30 -33.70
C SER A 58 -46.84 -5.43 -32.80
N GLU A 59 -47.45 -6.60 -33.00
CA GLU A 59 -47.31 -7.83 -32.23
C GLU A 59 -46.07 -8.64 -32.64
N GLY A 60 -45.59 -9.48 -31.70
CA GLY A 60 -44.97 -10.77 -32.00
C GLY A 60 -43.45 -10.85 -31.88
N LEU A 61 -42.94 -11.28 -30.71
CA LEU A 61 -42.38 -12.62 -30.50
C LEU A 61 -41.93 -12.77 -29.05
N ALA A 62 -42.47 -13.77 -28.36
CA ALA A 62 -42.20 -14.05 -26.96
C ALA A 62 -40.90 -14.86 -26.80
N THR A 63 -39.93 -14.31 -26.08
CA THR A 63 -38.88 -15.07 -25.41
C THR A 63 -39.00 -14.80 -23.91
N LYS A 64 -39.20 -15.88 -23.12
CA LYS A 64 -39.34 -15.82 -21.66
C LYS A 64 -38.02 -15.37 -21.04
N ALA A 65 -37.94 -14.12 -20.63
CA ALA A 65 -36.95 -13.65 -19.67
C ALA A 65 -37.46 -13.92 -18.25
N VAL A 66 -36.70 -14.71 -17.49
CA VAL A 66 -36.87 -14.87 -16.04
C VAL A 66 -36.45 -13.56 -15.40
N THR A 67 -37.41 -12.78 -14.90
CA THR A 67 -37.14 -11.60 -14.10
C THR A 67 -36.81 -12.05 -12.67
N HIS A 68 -35.54 -11.94 -12.28
CA HIS A 68 -35.18 -11.91 -10.86
C HIS A 68 -35.63 -10.56 -10.29
N ASP A 69 -36.65 -10.61 -9.44
CA ASP A 69 -37.06 -9.47 -8.63
C ASP A 69 -35.92 -9.08 -7.68
N ALA A 70 -35.27 -7.97 -7.99
CA ALA A 70 -34.38 -7.28 -7.09
C ALA A 70 -35.21 -6.43 -6.12
N ASN A 71 -35.60 -7.00 -4.99
CA ASN A 71 -35.92 -6.18 -3.82
C ASN A 71 -35.74 -6.95 -2.51
N THR A 72 -35.20 -6.25 -1.50
CA THR A 72 -34.75 -6.69 -0.16
C THR A 72 -33.33 -7.29 -0.16
N THR A 73 -32.32 -6.72 0.50
CA THR A 73 -32.26 -6.15 1.86
C THR A 73 -31.21 -5.02 2.00
N ASN A 74 -31.39 -4.18 3.03
CA ASN A 74 -30.66 -2.93 3.35
C ASN A 74 -29.11 -3.04 3.35
N PRO A 75 -28.37 -2.20 2.58
CA PRO A 75 -26.99 -1.89 2.88
C PRO A 75 -26.94 -0.65 3.79
N SER A 76 -26.40 -0.81 4.99
CA SER A 76 -26.08 0.31 5.89
C SER A 76 -25.17 1.32 5.20
N SER A 77 -25.76 2.46 4.78
CA SER A 77 -25.15 3.67 4.22
C SER A 77 -24.09 3.44 3.13
N LYS A 78 -24.44 3.72 1.86
CA LYS A 78 -23.48 3.91 0.76
C LYS A 78 -22.52 5.08 1.06
N LYS A 79 -21.51 4.85 1.89
CA LYS A 79 -20.28 5.65 1.86
C LYS A 79 -19.66 5.41 0.49
N GLY A 80 -19.30 6.47 -0.23
CA GLY A 80 -18.58 6.31 -1.49
C GLY A 80 -17.14 5.89 -1.23
N LEU A 81 -16.88 4.60 -0.97
CA LEU A 81 -15.53 4.10 -0.67
C LEU A 81 -14.57 4.36 -1.83
N ALA A 82 -15.04 4.34 -3.08
CA ALA A 82 -14.22 4.73 -4.23
C ALA A 82 -13.70 6.18 -4.14
N LYS A 83 -14.47 7.12 -3.59
CA LYS A 83 -14.01 8.51 -3.38
C LYS A 83 -13.05 8.62 -2.21
N ASP A 84 -13.25 7.82 -1.16
CA ASP A 84 -12.32 7.77 -0.03
C ASP A 84 -11.00 7.11 -0.45
N LEU A 85 -11.03 6.04 -1.26
CA LEU A 85 -9.86 5.46 -1.92
C LEU A 85 -9.09 6.51 -2.72
N VAL A 86 -9.79 7.29 -3.54
CA VAL A 86 -9.16 8.40 -4.28
C VAL A 86 -8.49 9.40 -3.33
N THR A 87 -9.14 9.72 -2.21
CA THR A 87 -8.58 10.63 -1.19
C THR A 87 -7.32 10.03 -0.56
N PHE A 88 -7.37 8.74 -0.20
CA PHE A 88 -6.24 7.98 0.32
C PHE A 88 -5.06 7.98 -0.66
N CYS A 89 -5.27 7.60 -1.92
CA CYS A 89 -4.21 7.56 -2.93
C CYS A 89 -3.66 8.95 -3.30
N ASN A 90 -4.49 10.00 -3.23
CA ASN A 90 -4.05 11.37 -3.44
C ASN A 90 -3.14 11.88 -2.33
N TYR A 91 -3.29 11.36 -1.11
CA TYR A 91 -2.38 11.62 -0.01
C TYR A 91 -1.12 10.74 -0.10
N ALA A 92 -1.32 9.42 -0.21
CA ALA A 92 -0.32 8.37 -0.20
C ALA A 92 0.48 8.28 -1.52
N TRP A 93 1.38 9.24 -1.75
CA TRP A 93 2.23 9.27 -2.95
C TRP A 93 3.41 8.29 -2.89
N THR A 94 3.79 7.87 -1.69
CA THR A 94 4.89 6.92 -1.45
C THR A 94 4.51 5.96 -0.32
N PRO A 95 5.25 4.84 -0.13
CA PRO A 95 5.05 3.94 1.00
C PRO A 95 5.02 4.66 2.35
N TYR A 96 5.87 5.66 2.53
CA TYR A 96 5.93 6.43 3.77
C TYR A 96 4.66 7.24 4.04
N HIS A 97 4.07 7.85 3.00
CA HIS A 97 2.80 8.58 3.13
C HIS A 97 1.61 7.63 3.29
N ALA A 98 1.67 6.44 2.68
CA ALA A 98 0.67 5.39 2.87
C ALA A 98 0.64 4.93 4.34
N VAL A 99 1.82 4.69 4.94
CA VAL A 99 1.96 4.33 6.35
C VAL A 99 1.55 5.47 7.29
N GLU A 100 1.89 6.73 6.97
CA GLU A 100 1.45 7.88 7.74
C GLU A 100 -0.08 7.98 7.79
N GLU A 101 -0.75 7.90 6.64
CA GLU A 101 -2.22 7.96 6.56
C GLU A 101 -2.88 6.76 7.23
N ALA A 102 -2.33 5.56 7.05
CA ALA A 102 -2.83 4.37 7.73
C ALA A 102 -2.70 4.49 9.25
N SER A 103 -1.55 4.99 9.73
CA SER A 103 -1.31 5.24 11.15
C SER A 103 -2.29 6.26 11.72
N ARG A 104 -2.57 7.36 10.98
CA ARG A 104 -3.55 8.38 11.36
C ARG A 104 -4.95 7.77 11.51
N ARG A 105 -5.40 7.00 10.52
CA ARG A 105 -6.71 6.33 10.54
C ARG A 105 -6.85 5.32 11.68
N LEU A 106 -5.80 4.52 11.94
CA LEU A 106 -5.76 3.56 13.05
C LEU A 106 -5.83 4.26 14.41
N PHE A 107 -5.05 5.33 14.58
CA PHE A 107 -5.05 6.13 15.79
C PHE A 107 -6.44 6.74 16.06
N GLU A 108 -7.07 7.31 15.04
CA GLU A 108 -8.45 7.85 15.12
C GLU A 108 -9.49 6.75 15.42
N ALA A 109 -9.23 5.51 15.01
CA ALA A 109 -10.05 4.33 15.33
C ALA A 109 -9.77 3.73 16.71
N GLY A 110 -8.89 4.35 17.50
CA GLY A 110 -8.54 3.92 18.85
C GLY A 110 -7.62 2.71 18.91
N PHE A 111 -6.84 2.44 17.85
CA PHE A 111 -5.72 1.51 17.94
C PHE A 111 -4.54 2.17 18.65
N GLN A 112 -3.89 1.42 19.53
CA GLN A 112 -2.71 1.88 20.25
C GLN A 112 -1.45 1.67 19.42
N HIS A 113 -0.68 2.73 19.18
CA HIS A 113 0.65 2.60 18.60
C HIS A 113 1.60 1.94 19.61
N ILE A 114 2.27 0.87 19.20
CA ILE A 114 3.30 0.17 19.96
C ILE A 114 4.62 0.17 19.20
N SER A 115 5.73 0.13 19.92
CA SER A 115 7.08 0.09 19.35
C SER A 115 7.58 -1.34 19.29
N GLU A 116 8.16 -1.74 18.16
CA GLU A 116 8.82 -3.05 18.04
C GLU A 116 10.03 -3.20 18.96
N ARG A 117 10.62 -2.08 19.41
CA ARG A 117 11.80 -2.06 20.28
C ARG A 117 11.47 -2.21 21.76
N ASP A 118 10.20 -2.08 22.13
CA ASP A 118 9.75 -2.14 23.51
C ASP A 118 9.11 -3.50 23.83
N VAL A 119 8.99 -3.82 25.12
CA VAL A 119 8.21 -4.97 25.59
C VAL A 119 6.73 -4.68 25.35
N TRP A 120 6.00 -5.63 24.76
CA TRP A 120 4.58 -5.46 24.45
C TRP A 120 3.69 -5.87 25.62
N GLN A 121 2.70 -5.02 25.93
CA GLN A 121 1.67 -5.27 26.95
C GLN A 121 0.33 -5.51 26.24
N ILE A 122 0.22 -6.66 25.58
CA ILE A 122 -0.96 -7.03 24.78
C ILE A 122 -2.05 -7.58 25.70
N GLN A 123 -3.30 -7.20 25.43
CA GLN A 123 -4.48 -7.63 26.18
C GLN A 123 -5.55 -8.14 25.22
N ARG A 124 -6.37 -9.08 25.70
CA ARG A 124 -7.60 -9.50 25.01
C ARG A 124 -8.55 -8.31 24.90
N GLY A 125 -9.23 -8.17 23.76
CA GLY A 125 -10.01 -6.97 23.41
C GLY A 125 -9.15 -5.75 23.00
N GLY A 126 -7.82 -5.84 23.09
CA GLY A 126 -6.91 -4.75 22.74
C GLY A 126 -6.71 -4.59 21.22
N LYS A 127 -6.44 -3.37 20.79
CA LYS A 127 -6.20 -2.97 19.39
C LYS A 127 -4.87 -2.27 19.27
N TYR A 128 -3.98 -2.74 18.41
CA TYR A 128 -2.60 -2.28 18.35
C TYR A 128 -2.10 -2.12 16.92
N PHE A 129 -1.13 -1.24 16.72
CA PHE A 129 -0.39 -1.18 15.46
C PHE A 129 1.06 -0.74 15.70
N PHE A 130 1.94 -1.12 14.78
CA PHE A 130 3.32 -0.65 14.75
C PHE A 130 3.77 -0.46 13.31
N THR A 131 4.87 0.28 13.13
CA THR A 131 5.49 0.49 11.82
C THR A 131 6.93 0.00 11.82
N ARG A 132 7.40 -0.49 10.67
CA ARG A 132 8.80 -0.83 10.43
C ARG A 132 9.32 -0.03 9.24
N ASN A 133 10.48 0.60 9.42
CA ASN A 133 11.07 1.55 8.46
C ASN A 133 10.17 2.77 8.11
N PHE A 134 9.00 2.89 8.77
CA PHE A 134 7.92 3.79 8.39
C PHE A 134 7.43 3.59 6.95
N SER A 135 7.61 2.39 6.38
CA SER A 135 7.08 2.01 5.06
C SER A 135 6.28 0.70 5.10
N THR A 136 6.43 -0.11 6.15
CA THR A 136 5.52 -1.21 6.47
C THR A 136 4.72 -0.89 7.72
N ILE A 137 3.44 -1.26 7.73
CA ILE A 137 2.57 -1.15 8.90
C ILE A 137 1.83 -2.46 9.16
N VAL A 138 1.79 -2.87 10.43
CA VAL A 138 1.01 -4.01 10.90
C VAL A 138 0.03 -3.51 11.94
N ALA A 139 -1.25 -3.86 11.78
CA ALA A 139 -2.28 -3.55 12.75
C ALA A 139 -3.05 -4.81 13.09
N PHE A 140 -3.40 -4.99 14.36
CA PHE A 140 -4.11 -6.16 14.84
C PHE A 140 -5.03 -5.86 16.01
N ALA A 141 -6.09 -6.64 16.12
CA ALA A 141 -7.10 -6.56 17.17
C ALA A 141 -7.30 -7.97 17.75
N VAL A 142 -7.13 -8.09 19.07
CA VAL A 142 -7.19 -9.36 19.79
C VAL A 142 -8.62 -9.61 20.25
N GLY A 143 -9.20 -10.75 19.88
CA GLY A 143 -10.51 -11.16 20.37
C GLY A 143 -10.58 -11.28 21.89
N GLU A 144 -11.73 -10.99 22.49
CA GLU A 144 -11.92 -11.12 23.94
C GLU A 144 -11.89 -12.59 24.39
N LYS A 145 -12.27 -13.51 23.50
CA LYS A 145 -12.23 -14.96 23.69
C LYS A 145 -10.96 -15.61 23.14
N TYR A 146 -9.92 -14.82 22.86
CA TYR A 146 -8.66 -15.37 22.40
C TYR A 146 -8.05 -16.31 23.44
N GLU A 147 -7.69 -17.52 23.01
CA GLU A 147 -6.95 -18.51 23.79
C GLU A 147 -5.61 -18.85 23.11
N PRO A 148 -4.57 -19.21 23.87
CA PRO A 148 -3.26 -19.54 23.30
C PRO A 148 -3.35 -20.71 22.32
N GLY A 149 -2.95 -20.49 21.06
CA GLY A 149 -3.07 -21.46 19.96
C GLY A 149 -4.19 -21.13 18.97
N ASN A 150 -5.08 -20.18 19.28
CA ASN A 150 -6.06 -19.67 18.32
C ASN A 150 -5.37 -18.90 17.20
N GLY A 151 -6.00 -18.88 16.03
CA GLY A 151 -5.42 -18.35 14.81
C GLY A 151 -5.40 -16.82 14.69
N PHE A 152 -4.58 -16.37 13.75
CA PHE A 152 -4.65 -15.05 13.15
C PHE A 152 -5.46 -15.12 11.86
N TYR A 153 -6.38 -14.17 11.69
CA TYR A 153 -7.13 -13.97 10.45
C TYR A 153 -6.60 -12.69 9.82
N MET A 154 -5.75 -12.87 8.81
CA MET A 154 -4.85 -11.83 8.32
C MET A 154 -5.20 -11.42 6.90
N ILE A 155 -5.10 -10.13 6.62
CA ILE A 155 -5.06 -9.62 5.25
C ILE A 155 -3.71 -8.95 5.01
N GLY A 156 -2.91 -9.51 4.10
CA GLY A 156 -1.65 -8.92 3.66
C GLY A 156 -1.86 -8.14 2.37
N ALA A 157 -1.28 -6.95 2.24
CA ALA A 157 -1.19 -6.18 1.00
C ALA A 157 0.16 -5.44 0.95
N HIS A 158 0.38 -4.57 -0.03
CA HIS A 158 1.60 -3.73 -0.07
C HIS A 158 1.34 -2.24 -0.33
N THR A 159 2.30 -1.45 0.11
CA THR A 159 2.29 0.02 0.17
C THR A 159 3.11 0.66 -0.94
N ASP A 160 4.00 -0.12 -1.57
CA ASP A 160 4.80 0.29 -2.71
C ASP A 160 4.10 0.03 -4.03
N SER A 161 4.59 0.76 -5.04
CA SER A 161 4.16 0.69 -6.43
C SER A 161 5.37 1.01 -7.31
N PRO A 162 5.37 0.61 -8.60
CA PRO A 162 6.46 0.94 -9.50
C PRO A 162 6.58 2.44 -9.66
N CYS A 163 7.79 2.97 -9.50
CA CYS A 163 8.04 4.40 -9.54
C CYS A 163 9.46 4.74 -9.97
N LEU A 164 9.74 6.04 -10.12
CA LEU A 164 11.09 6.55 -10.35
C LEU A 164 11.61 7.13 -9.05
N LYS A 165 12.72 6.61 -8.54
CA LYS A 165 13.39 7.09 -7.33
C LYS A 165 14.57 7.98 -7.70
N LEU A 166 14.87 8.99 -6.88
CA LEU A 166 16.09 9.77 -7.04
C LEU A 166 17.31 8.91 -6.71
N LYS A 167 18.36 8.94 -7.56
CA LYS A 167 19.63 8.27 -7.25
C LYS A 167 20.38 8.99 -6.12
N PRO A 168 21.25 8.29 -5.35
CA PRO A 168 22.09 8.93 -4.33
C PRO A 168 22.99 10.07 -4.86
N VAL A 169 23.32 10.03 -6.17
CA VAL A 169 23.94 11.15 -6.88
C VAL A 169 23.00 11.58 -7.99
N THR A 170 22.18 12.59 -7.69
CA THR A 170 21.15 13.06 -8.62
C THR A 170 21.69 14.03 -9.67
N LYS A 171 22.81 14.70 -9.40
CA LYS A 171 23.31 15.78 -10.26
C LYS A 171 23.71 15.27 -11.65
N SER A 172 23.10 15.83 -12.68
CA SER A 172 23.56 15.68 -14.08
C SER A 172 23.26 16.94 -14.87
N THR A 173 24.14 17.31 -15.81
CA THR A 173 23.95 18.47 -16.70
C THR A 173 24.14 18.01 -18.14
N LYS A 174 23.17 18.30 -19.01
CA LYS A 174 23.21 17.91 -20.43
C LYS A 174 22.59 19.00 -21.28
N SER A 175 23.27 19.39 -22.37
CA SER A 175 22.74 20.32 -23.38
C SER A 175 22.14 21.62 -22.80
N GLY A 176 22.75 22.19 -21.75
CA GLY A 176 22.27 23.41 -21.10
C GLY A 176 21.12 23.22 -20.10
N TYR A 177 20.72 21.98 -19.80
CA TYR A 177 19.71 21.64 -18.81
C TYR A 177 20.34 21.00 -17.56
N LEU A 178 19.76 21.34 -16.41
CA LEU A 178 19.96 20.65 -15.15
C LEU A 178 19.01 19.45 -15.12
N MET A 179 19.59 18.26 -15.17
CA MET A 179 18.89 16.97 -15.14
C MET A 179 18.97 16.37 -13.74
N VAL A 180 18.01 15.51 -13.39
CA VAL A 180 18.02 14.76 -12.14
C VAL A 180 18.14 13.26 -12.47
N ASN A 181 19.20 12.60 -12.02
CA ASN A 181 19.37 11.17 -12.22
C ASN A 181 18.35 10.40 -11.37
N ILE A 182 17.67 9.46 -12.01
CA ILE A 182 16.66 8.60 -11.41
C ILE A 182 17.03 7.12 -11.56
N GLU A 183 16.39 6.30 -10.76
CA GLU A 183 16.41 4.84 -10.77
C GLU A 183 14.99 4.32 -10.95
N THR A 184 14.83 3.29 -11.77
CA THR A 184 13.56 2.58 -11.94
C THR A 184 13.36 1.60 -10.79
N TYR A 185 12.24 1.70 -10.11
CA TYR A 185 11.86 0.82 -9.02
C TYR A 185 10.62 0.02 -9.40
N GLY A 186 10.69 -1.31 -9.32
CA GLY A 186 9.60 -2.21 -9.73
C GLY A 186 9.48 -2.42 -11.25
N GLY A 187 8.39 -3.05 -11.68
CA GLY A 187 8.11 -3.42 -13.07
C GLY A 187 7.28 -2.41 -13.85
N GLY A 188 7.61 -1.12 -13.79
CA GLY A 188 6.76 -0.03 -14.32
C GLY A 188 6.56 -0.02 -15.84
N LEU A 189 5.38 0.46 -16.28
CA LEU A 189 5.13 0.83 -17.67
C LEU A 189 5.80 2.18 -17.99
N TRP A 190 7.12 2.19 -18.13
CA TRP A 190 7.94 3.41 -18.16
C TRP A 190 7.57 4.44 -19.22
N TYR A 191 6.97 4.01 -20.34
CA TYR A 191 6.51 4.94 -21.37
C TYR A 191 5.37 5.85 -20.88
N THR A 192 4.59 5.45 -19.86
CA THR A 192 3.49 6.28 -19.33
C THR A 192 3.99 7.46 -18.50
N TRP A 193 5.26 7.42 -18.07
CA TRP A 193 5.91 8.46 -17.26
C TRP A 193 6.46 9.62 -18.09
N PHE A 194 6.62 9.42 -19.40
CA PHE A 194 6.96 10.50 -20.31
C PHE A 194 5.80 11.49 -20.38
N ASP A 195 6.16 12.76 -20.53
CA ASP A 195 5.22 13.86 -20.69
C ASP A 195 4.18 14.01 -19.58
N ARG A 196 4.58 13.63 -18.36
CA ARG A 196 3.85 13.86 -17.11
C ARG A 196 4.40 15.04 -16.35
N ASP A 197 3.51 15.73 -15.65
CA ASP A 197 3.85 16.79 -14.71
C ASP A 197 4.21 16.13 -13.38
N LEU A 198 5.50 16.16 -13.02
CA LEU A 198 6.01 15.36 -11.91
C LEU A 198 6.42 16.24 -10.73
N GLY A 199 5.91 15.90 -9.55
CA GLY A 199 6.36 16.40 -8.26
C GLY A 199 7.40 15.46 -7.63
N LEU A 200 7.69 15.69 -6.36
CA LEU A 200 8.55 14.83 -5.53
C LEU A 200 7.86 14.53 -4.21
N ALA A 201 7.93 13.28 -3.75
CA ALA A 201 7.52 12.94 -2.41
C ALA A 201 8.37 11.81 -1.83
N GLY A 202 8.49 11.76 -0.51
CA GLY A 202 9.22 10.70 0.18
C GLY A 202 9.64 11.10 1.58
N ARG A 203 10.78 10.59 2.03
CA ARG A 203 11.35 10.94 3.34
C ARG A 203 12.69 11.65 3.21
N VAL A 204 12.95 12.56 4.14
CA VAL A 204 14.21 13.30 4.26
C VAL A 204 14.75 13.10 5.67
N LEU A 205 16.01 12.68 5.77
CA LEU A 205 16.74 12.53 7.02
C LEU A 205 17.41 13.85 7.34
N LEU A 206 17.13 14.38 8.53
CA LEU A 206 17.56 15.69 8.98
C LEU A 206 18.42 15.56 10.23
N ARG A 207 19.43 16.41 10.32
CA ARG A 207 20.22 16.60 11.53
C ARG A 207 19.43 17.49 12.49
N LYS A 208 19.34 17.09 13.76
CA LYS A 208 18.85 18.00 14.80
C LYS A 208 19.89 19.11 15.04
N PRO A 209 19.46 20.37 15.19
CA PRO A 209 20.32 21.43 15.70
C PRO A 209 20.88 20.98 17.05
N SER A 210 22.20 20.99 17.21
CA SER A 210 22.80 20.57 18.47
C SER A 210 22.72 21.69 19.50
N GLU A 211 22.17 21.42 20.69
CA GLU A 211 22.24 22.35 21.83
C GLU A 211 23.61 22.31 22.53
N SER A 212 24.46 21.33 22.22
CA SER A 212 25.80 21.14 22.83
C SER A 212 26.84 20.69 21.80
N THR A 213 28.05 21.23 21.88
CA THR A 213 29.18 20.88 21.00
C THR A 213 29.78 19.48 21.29
N SER A 214 29.32 18.77 22.32
CA SER A 214 29.91 17.50 22.78
C SER A 214 29.07 16.24 22.50
N ALA A 215 27.90 16.36 21.88
CA ALA A 215 27.02 15.22 21.59
C ALA A 215 27.01 14.90 20.09
N SER A 216 27.01 13.61 19.75
CA SER A 216 26.77 13.18 18.38
C SER A 216 25.42 13.72 17.91
N PRO A 217 25.36 14.35 16.72
CA PRO A 217 24.13 14.96 16.23
C PRO A 217 23.04 13.90 16.02
N ALA A 218 21.90 14.08 16.67
CA ALA A 218 20.74 13.21 16.49
C ALA A 218 20.15 13.40 15.09
N ILE A 219 19.77 12.29 14.44
CA ILE A 219 19.10 12.28 13.14
C ILE A 219 17.63 11.95 13.34
N TYR A 220 16.75 12.61 12.59
CA TYR A 220 15.32 12.33 12.55
C TYR A 220 14.80 12.39 11.12
N SER A 221 13.65 11.79 10.86
CA SER A 221 13.02 11.77 9.53
C SER A 221 11.85 12.75 9.48
N ARG A 222 11.65 13.40 8.32
CA ARG A 222 10.41 14.12 7.98
C ARG A 222 9.93 13.67 6.60
N LEU A 223 8.62 13.64 6.43
CA LEU A 223 8.03 13.47 5.11
C LEU A 223 8.04 14.77 4.34
N LEU A 224 8.23 14.65 3.04
CA LEU A 224 8.25 15.73 2.06
C LEU A 224 7.25 15.38 0.98
N LYS A 225 6.44 16.37 0.58
CA LYS A 225 5.57 16.29 -0.59
C LYS A 225 5.53 17.64 -1.29
N ILE A 226 6.13 17.71 -2.47
CA ILE A 226 6.10 18.85 -3.37
C ILE A 226 5.02 18.55 -4.41
N ASP A 227 3.82 19.07 -4.21
CA ASP A 227 2.61 18.78 -4.99
C ASP A 227 2.40 19.74 -6.17
N ARG A 228 3.49 20.28 -6.71
CA ARG A 228 3.52 21.16 -7.88
C ARG A 228 4.44 20.59 -8.97
N PRO A 229 4.16 20.85 -10.27
CA PRO A 229 4.98 20.37 -11.38
C PRO A 229 6.41 20.92 -11.28
N LEU A 230 7.34 20.05 -10.88
CA LEU A 230 8.74 20.39 -10.68
C LEU A 230 9.64 19.77 -11.76
N LEU A 231 9.29 18.57 -12.19
CA LEU A 231 10.08 17.73 -13.07
C LEU A 231 9.24 17.31 -14.29
N ARG A 232 9.92 17.12 -15.42
CA ARG A 232 9.32 16.65 -16.66
C ARG A 232 10.28 15.72 -17.39
N ILE A 233 9.78 14.58 -17.86
CA ILE A 233 10.52 13.68 -18.77
C ILE A 233 9.93 13.87 -20.18
N PRO A 234 10.53 14.72 -21.03
CA PRO A 234 9.95 15.00 -22.35
C PRO A 234 10.20 13.84 -23.32
N MET A 235 9.22 13.58 -24.20
CA MET A 235 9.44 12.75 -25.38
C MET A 235 10.37 13.45 -26.38
N LEU A 236 11.11 12.66 -27.17
CA LEU A 236 11.71 13.17 -28.39
C LEU A 236 10.61 13.41 -29.45
N ALA A 237 10.67 14.54 -30.14
CA ALA A 237 9.72 14.85 -31.20
C ALA A 237 9.76 13.80 -32.32
N ILE A 238 8.58 13.33 -32.74
CA ILE A 238 8.45 12.26 -33.75
C ILE A 238 9.16 12.55 -35.07
N HIS A 239 9.27 13.83 -35.45
CA HIS A 239 9.99 14.28 -36.64
C HIS A 239 11.48 13.87 -36.63
N LEU A 240 12.06 13.73 -35.44
CA LEU A 240 13.45 13.31 -35.19
C LEU A 240 13.58 11.83 -34.81
N GLN A 241 12.46 11.11 -34.69
CA GLN A 241 12.39 9.67 -34.38
C GLN A 241 11.29 8.99 -35.20
N ARG A 242 11.52 8.90 -36.51
CA ARG A 242 10.50 8.44 -37.48
C ARG A 242 10.23 6.93 -37.41
N ASP A 243 11.16 6.16 -36.86
CA ASP A 243 11.06 4.70 -36.79
C ASP A 243 10.22 4.20 -35.60
N ILE A 244 9.69 5.09 -34.76
CA ILE A 244 8.85 4.73 -33.60
C ILE A 244 7.59 3.95 -34.00
N HIS A 245 7.03 4.22 -35.18
CA HIS A 245 5.84 3.52 -35.70
C HIS A 245 6.14 2.10 -36.19
N THR A 246 7.38 1.83 -36.62
CA THR A 246 7.77 0.52 -37.15
C THR A 246 8.47 -0.33 -36.10
N ASN A 247 9.33 0.27 -35.28
CA ASN A 247 10.18 -0.43 -34.30
C ASN A 247 9.64 -0.37 -32.87
N GLY A 248 8.60 0.45 -32.64
CA GLY A 248 8.04 0.75 -31.32
C GLY A 248 8.85 1.81 -30.56
N PHE A 249 8.27 2.33 -29.49
CA PHE A 249 8.95 3.23 -28.57
C PHE A 249 9.82 2.43 -27.58
N LYS A 250 11.14 2.54 -27.71
CA LYS A 250 12.13 1.80 -26.91
C LYS A 250 13.18 2.74 -26.32
N PRO A 251 12.79 3.63 -25.38
CA PRO A 251 13.75 4.56 -24.78
C PRO A 251 14.78 3.79 -23.96
N ASN A 252 16.04 4.23 -24.00
CA ASN A 252 17.03 3.74 -23.04
C ASN A 252 16.76 4.40 -21.67
N LEU A 253 16.43 3.60 -20.68
CA LEU A 253 16.02 4.08 -19.35
C LEU A 253 17.14 4.79 -18.57
N GLN A 254 18.40 4.67 -18.99
CA GLN A 254 19.53 5.38 -18.38
C GLN A 254 19.86 6.69 -19.10
N THR A 255 19.75 6.74 -20.43
CA THR A 255 20.19 7.91 -21.21
C THR A 255 19.05 8.81 -21.69
N ASN A 256 17.83 8.29 -21.84
CA ASN A 256 16.68 8.99 -22.40
C ASN A 256 15.54 9.27 -21.40
N PHE A 257 15.72 8.93 -20.12
CA PHE A 257 14.62 8.91 -19.14
C PHE A 257 14.86 9.80 -17.90
N ALA A 258 15.97 10.54 -17.86
CA ALA A 258 16.22 11.49 -16.79
C ALA A 258 15.30 12.72 -16.94
N PRO A 259 14.57 13.15 -15.89
CA PRO A 259 13.79 14.38 -15.90
C PRO A 259 14.65 15.64 -15.97
N ILE A 260 14.07 16.69 -16.55
CA ILE A 260 14.58 18.06 -16.52
C ILE A 260 14.08 18.75 -15.25
N LEU A 261 14.98 19.43 -14.53
CA LEU A 261 14.65 20.31 -13.39
C LEU A 261 14.60 21.78 -13.81
N ALA A 262 15.61 22.25 -14.54
CA ALA A 262 15.72 23.65 -14.96
C ALA A 262 16.69 23.80 -16.14
N THR A 263 16.72 24.98 -16.76
CA THR A 263 17.84 25.38 -17.62
C THR A 263 18.98 25.93 -16.77
N ALA A 264 20.23 25.68 -17.20
CA ALA A 264 21.41 26.21 -16.52
C ALA A 264 21.39 27.75 -16.46
N VAL A 265 20.91 28.40 -17.52
CA VAL A 265 20.78 29.87 -17.62
C VAL A 265 19.81 30.40 -16.56
N LYS A 266 18.59 29.86 -16.47
CA LYS A 266 17.61 30.34 -15.49
C LYS A 266 18.07 30.06 -14.06
N SER A 267 18.73 28.93 -13.82
CA SER A 267 19.29 28.62 -12.50
C SER A 267 20.40 29.59 -12.10
N GLN A 268 21.30 29.96 -13.01
CA GLN A 268 22.36 30.94 -12.73
C GLN A 268 21.80 32.36 -12.51
N LEU A 269 20.76 32.75 -13.26
CA LEU A 269 20.09 34.04 -13.11
C LEU A 269 19.21 34.13 -11.84
N GLY A 270 18.63 33.01 -11.41
CA GLY A 270 17.77 32.91 -10.23
C GLY A 270 18.51 33.00 -8.88
N LEU A 271 19.83 32.80 -8.88
CA LEU A 271 20.68 32.99 -7.69
C LEU A 271 20.87 34.48 -7.31
N HIS A 272 20.33 35.42 -8.08
CA HIS A 272 20.54 36.85 -7.85
C HIS A 272 19.31 37.70 -7.49
N LYS A 273 18.06 37.20 -7.47
CA LYS A 273 16.91 38.03 -7.07
C LYS A 273 15.74 37.25 -6.45
N LYS A 274 15.56 37.41 -5.12
CA LYS A 274 14.24 37.52 -4.47
C LYS A 274 14.28 38.79 -3.62
N GLY A 275 13.54 39.80 -4.05
CA GLY A 275 13.32 41.06 -3.33
C GLY A 275 13.67 42.28 -4.18
N GLU A 276 12.73 42.75 -5.01
CA GLU A 276 12.46 44.17 -5.29
C GLU A 276 11.30 44.24 -6.31
N GLU A 277 10.08 44.26 -5.77
CA GLU A 277 9.01 45.09 -6.33
C GLU A 277 8.86 46.31 -5.40
N GLU A 278 8.76 47.48 -6.04
CA GLU A 278 8.41 48.81 -5.52
C GLU A 278 9.42 49.57 -4.64
N ALA A 279 10.16 50.50 -5.27
CA ALA A 279 10.35 51.84 -4.71
C ALA A 279 10.66 52.88 -5.80
N VAL A 280 10.04 54.04 -5.60
CA VAL A 280 9.92 55.22 -6.46
C VAL A 280 11.26 55.94 -6.67
N ALA A 281 11.35 56.61 -7.82
CA ALA A 281 12.47 57.44 -8.25
C ALA A 281 12.87 58.55 -7.25
N SER A 282 14.17 58.67 -6.97
CA SER A 282 14.83 59.95 -6.65
C SER A 282 16.33 59.89 -6.99
N GLU A 283 16.83 61.01 -7.51
CA GLU A 283 18.14 61.25 -8.14
C GLU A 283 19.41 61.15 -7.24
N PRO A 284 20.63 61.17 -7.84
CA PRO A 284 21.85 60.60 -7.26
C PRO A 284 22.85 61.63 -6.70
N ALA A 285 23.63 61.23 -5.68
CA ALA A 285 25.00 61.72 -5.37
C ALA A 285 25.58 60.99 -4.12
N PRO A 286 26.90 61.03 -3.85
CA PRO A 286 28.01 60.60 -4.67
C PRO A 286 28.87 59.51 -3.99
N SER A 287 29.81 58.98 -4.76
CA SER A 287 30.82 57.97 -4.47
C SER A 287 31.52 58.07 -3.10
N ASN A 288 31.63 56.92 -2.42
CA ASN A 288 32.77 56.64 -1.54
C ASN A 288 33.25 55.20 -1.74
N GLU A 289 34.43 55.07 -2.35
CA GLU A 289 35.26 53.88 -2.37
C GLU A 289 35.80 53.62 -0.97
N ALA A 290 35.44 52.51 -0.34
CA ALA A 290 36.32 51.77 0.57
C ALA A 290 35.74 50.39 0.90
N ALA A 291 36.64 49.40 0.99
CA ALA A 291 36.47 48.03 1.45
C ALA A 291 36.10 46.97 0.39
N LYS A 292 37.06 46.68 -0.50
CA LYS A 292 37.27 45.33 -1.04
C LYS A 292 37.66 44.39 0.10
N GLN A 293 36.73 43.56 0.57
CA GLN A 293 37.07 42.26 1.15
C GLN A 293 36.53 41.19 0.21
N SER A 294 37.47 40.58 -0.50
CA SER A 294 37.30 39.38 -1.30
C SER A 294 36.77 38.25 -0.43
N SER A 295 35.49 37.93 -0.55
CA SER A 295 34.98 36.61 -0.18
C SER A 295 35.52 35.61 -1.19
N SER A 296 36.54 34.86 -0.78
CA SER A 296 36.97 33.64 -1.48
C SER A 296 35.76 32.71 -1.69
N PRO A 297 35.69 31.97 -2.80
CA PRO A 297 34.64 30.98 -2.98
C PRO A 297 34.83 29.91 -1.91
N SER A 298 33.93 29.86 -0.93
CA SER A 298 33.86 28.75 0.01
C SER A 298 33.79 27.45 -0.78
N SER A 299 34.71 26.53 -0.50
CA SER A 299 34.73 25.19 -1.06
C SER A 299 33.31 24.57 -1.09
N PRO A 300 32.87 23.95 -2.20
CA PRO A 300 31.54 23.36 -2.28
C PRO A 300 31.33 22.39 -1.12
N SER A 301 30.19 22.49 -0.42
CA SER A 301 29.82 21.49 0.59
C SER A 301 29.74 20.12 -0.08
N PRO A 302 30.05 19.01 0.61
CA PRO A 302 30.05 17.66 0.01
C PRO A 302 28.73 17.29 -0.69
N GLU A 303 27.60 17.83 -0.22
CA GLU A 303 26.26 17.63 -0.79
C GLU A 303 26.05 18.36 -2.13
N SER A 304 26.63 19.56 -2.30
CA SER A 304 26.56 20.33 -3.56
C SER A 304 27.29 19.66 -4.74
N VAL A 305 28.11 18.65 -4.45
CA VAL A 305 28.75 17.78 -5.44
C VAL A 305 27.78 16.67 -5.89
N LYS A 306 26.98 16.11 -4.98
CA LYS A 306 26.05 15.00 -5.27
C LYS A 306 24.75 15.45 -5.92
N HIS A 307 24.27 16.64 -5.56
CA HIS A 307 22.97 17.17 -5.98
C HIS A 307 23.13 18.58 -6.57
N HIS A 308 22.19 19.00 -7.44
CA HIS A 308 22.14 20.40 -7.86
C HIS A 308 21.77 21.29 -6.67
N SER A 309 22.44 22.43 -6.48
CA SER A 309 22.12 23.37 -5.40
C SER A 309 20.66 23.79 -5.42
N LEU A 310 20.11 24.05 -6.61
CA LEU A 310 18.69 24.37 -6.80
C LEU A 310 17.75 23.27 -6.27
N LEU A 311 18.11 21.99 -6.41
CA LEU A 311 17.31 20.91 -5.84
C LEU A 311 17.34 20.99 -4.32
N MET A 312 18.54 21.11 -3.73
CA MET A 312 18.69 21.19 -2.27
C MET A 312 17.98 22.41 -1.67
N GLU A 313 18.04 23.56 -2.35
CA GLU A 313 17.31 24.77 -1.98
C GLU A 313 15.80 24.51 -1.95
N ILE A 314 15.24 23.92 -3.02
CA ILE A 314 13.81 23.58 -3.08
C ILE A 314 13.40 22.62 -1.95
N LEU A 315 14.18 21.57 -1.69
CA LEU A 315 13.88 20.63 -0.60
C LEU A 315 13.94 21.32 0.76
N SER A 316 14.93 22.19 0.96
CA SER A 316 15.13 22.92 2.22
C SER A 316 14.06 23.99 2.46
N GLU A 317 13.62 24.71 1.42
CA GLU A 317 12.52 25.67 1.47
C GLU A 317 11.21 24.97 1.86
N GLU A 318 10.90 23.83 1.24
CA GLU A 318 9.68 23.05 1.53
C GLU A 318 9.66 22.52 2.97
N LEU A 319 10.84 22.15 3.50
CA LEU A 319 10.97 21.65 4.87
C LEU A 319 11.11 22.76 5.92
N GLY A 320 11.45 23.99 5.51
CA GLY A 320 11.79 25.10 6.40
C GLY A 320 13.08 24.86 7.20
N VAL A 321 14.11 24.28 6.57
CA VAL A 321 15.41 23.95 7.18
C VAL A 321 16.58 24.51 6.36
N SER A 322 17.81 24.46 6.88
CA SER A 322 18.99 24.76 6.07
C SER A 322 19.31 23.59 5.13
N PRO A 323 19.83 23.82 3.90
CA PRO A 323 20.33 22.75 3.04
C PRO A 323 21.32 21.82 3.74
N ASN A 324 22.18 22.37 4.61
CA ASN A 324 23.19 21.61 5.35
C ASN A 324 22.61 20.73 6.49
N ASP A 325 21.33 20.90 6.83
CA ASP A 325 20.66 20.05 7.81
C ASP A 325 20.17 18.75 7.17
N ILE A 326 20.09 18.69 5.83
CA ILE A 326 19.67 17.50 5.08
C ILE A 326 20.83 16.51 5.03
N VAL A 327 20.69 15.38 5.70
CA VAL A 327 21.70 14.31 5.73
C VAL A 327 21.59 13.41 4.51
N ASP A 328 20.37 12.98 4.19
CA ASP A 328 20.06 12.12 3.04
C ASP A 328 18.55 12.13 2.78
N PHE A 329 18.10 11.54 1.66
CA PHE A 329 16.69 11.42 1.33
C PHE A 329 16.38 10.23 0.43
N GLU A 330 15.15 9.72 0.55
CA GLU A 330 14.54 8.76 -0.37
C GLU A 330 13.29 9.39 -0.95
N LEU A 331 13.40 9.87 -2.19
CA LEU A 331 12.35 10.61 -2.88
C LEU A 331 11.95 9.92 -4.18
N ASN A 332 10.66 9.82 -4.40
CA ASN A 332 10.03 9.33 -5.62
C ASN A 332 9.56 10.51 -6.46
N LEU A 333 9.59 10.37 -7.78
CA LEU A 333 8.81 11.20 -8.69
C LEU A 333 7.36 10.75 -8.63
N CYS A 334 6.44 11.70 -8.63
CA CYS A 334 5.01 11.43 -8.52
C CYS A 334 4.22 12.28 -9.53
N ASP A 335 3.21 11.71 -10.20
CA ASP A 335 2.26 12.49 -11.02
C ASP A 335 1.50 13.46 -10.11
N VAL A 336 1.54 14.75 -10.45
CA VAL A 336 0.79 15.78 -9.70
C VAL A 336 -0.69 15.76 -10.07
N GLN A 337 -1.08 15.08 -11.16
CA GLN A 337 -2.47 14.95 -11.56
C GLN A 337 -3.24 14.11 -10.52
N PRO A 338 -4.21 14.68 -9.78
CA PRO A 338 -4.93 13.94 -8.76
C PRO A 338 -5.72 12.78 -9.37
N GLY A 339 -5.84 11.70 -8.60
CA GLY A 339 -6.80 10.64 -8.86
C GLY A 339 -8.23 11.16 -8.80
N VAL A 340 -9.11 10.58 -9.61
CA VAL A 340 -10.51 10.99 -9.73
C VAL A 340 -11.42 9.80 -10.00
N VAL A 341 -12.70 9.93 -9.66
CA VAL A 341 -13.76 9.09 -10.21
C VAL A 341 -14.20 9.68 -11.55
N GLY A 342 -14.26 8.85 -12.60
CA GLY A 342 -14.50 9.27 -13.98
C GLY A 342 -15.29 8.24 -14.79
N GLY A 343 -15.30 8.41 -16.11
CA GLY A 343 -16.17 7.66 -17.03
C GLY A 343 -17.55 8.33 -17.21
N ALA A 344 -18.26 7.96 -18.28
CA ALA A 344 -19.54 8.59 -18.63
C ALA A 344 -20.62 8.43 -17.54
N LYS A 345 -20.50 7.41 -16.69
CA LYS A 345 -21.38 7.16 -15.53
C LYS A 345 -20.69 7.31 -14.18
N SER A 346 -19.49 7.90 -14.13
CA SER A 346 -18.70 7.98 -12.89
C SER A 346 -18.45 6.60 -12.26
N GLU A 347 -18.19 5.61 -13.11
CA GLU A 347 -18.09 4.18 -12.76
C GLU A 347 -16.62 3.72 -12.63
N PHE A 348 -15.64 4.57 -12.95
CA PHE A 348 -14.23 4.19 -12.89
C PHE A 348 -13.44 5.04 -11.91
N VAL A 349 -12.44 4.43 -11.28
CA VAL A 349 -11.39 5.14 -10.55
C VAL A 349 -10.18 5.28 -11.47
N PHE A 350 -9.77 6.52 -11.75
CA PHE A 350 -8.54 6.83 -12.49
C PHE A 350 -7.50 7.37 -11.52
N CYS A 351 -6.54 6.54 -11.11
CA CYS A 351 -5.54 6.91 -10.11
C CYS A 351 -4.24 6.14 -10.35
N GLY A 352 -3.10 6.73 -10.00
CA GLY A 352 -1.84 5.97 -9.92
C GLY A 352 -1.76 5.23 -8.60
N ARG A 353 -1.00 4.12 -8.55
CA ARG A 353 -0.76 3.32 -7.34
C ARG A 353 -2.02 2.62 -6.84
N LEU A 354 -3.03 2.39 -7.68
CA LEU A 354 -4.12 1.47 -7.35
C LEU A 354 -3.53 0.11 -7.00
N ASP A 355 -2.52 -0.29 -7.77
CA ASP A 355 -1.57 -1.34 -7.42
C ASP A 355 -0.50 -0.80 -6.43
N ASN A 356 -0.56 -1.09 -5.13
CA ASN A 356 -1.60 -1.86 -4.44
C ASN A 356 -2.28 -1.08 -3.29
N LEU A 357 -2.31 0.25 -3.39
CA LEU A 357 -2.98 1.08 -2.39
C LEU A 357 -4.49 0.83 -2.35
N ALA A 358 -5.10 0.30 -3.42
CA ALA A 358 -6.51 -0.07 -3.41
C ALA A 358 -6.79 -1.24 -2.44
N MET A 359 -6.02 -2.32 -2.51
CA MET A 359 -6.19 -3.44 -1.56
C MET A 359 -5.73 -3.06 -0.15
N SER A 360 -4.64 -2.29 -0.02
CA SER A 360 -4.20 -1.74 1.27
C SER A 360 -5.29 -0.90 1.94
N PHE A 361 -5.96 -0.01 1.19
CA PHE A 361 -7.04 0.82 1.68
C PHE A 361 -8.24 -0.01 2.15
N VAL A 362 -8.76 -0.93 1.33
CA VAL A 362 -9.95 -1.71 1.71
C VAL A 362 -9.65 -2.66 2.87
N SER A 363 -8.43 -3.21 2.95
CA SER A 363 -7.98 -4.04 4.08
C SER A 363 -7.96 -3.25 5.38
N LEU A 364 -7.35 -2.05 5.34
CA LEU A 364 -7.29 -1.13 6.47
C LEU A 364 -8.69 -0.71 6.94
N GLN A 365 -9.54 -0.30 6.00
CA GLN A 365 -10.87 0.19 6.31
C GLN A 365 -11.75 -0.93 6.89
N ALA A 366 -11.66 -2.15 6.36
CA ALA A 366 -12.38 -3.31 6.89
C ALA A 366 -11.92 -3.68 8.31
N LEU A 367 -10.62 -3.67 8.60
CA LEU A 367 -10.13 -3.91 9.97
C LEU A 367 -10.63 -2.83 10.93
N ILE A 368 -10.54 -1.56 10.55
CA ILE A 368 -11.00 -0.44 11.37
C ILE A 368 -12.48 -0.57 11.69
N ASP A 369 -13.33 -0.76 10.68
CA ASP A 369 -14.78 -0.74 10.86
C ASP A 369 -15.27 -1.96 11.64
N THR A 370 -14.68 -3.14 11.41
CA THR A 370 -15.02 -4.37 12.16
C THR A 370 -14.52 -4.34 13.61
N CYS A 371 -13.72 -3.35 14.01
CA CYS A 371 -13.23 -3.16 15.37
C CYS A 371 -13.77 -1.88 16.04
N LYS A 372 -14.76 -1.22 15.43
CA LYS A 372 -15.23 0.11 15.85
C LYS A 372 -16.37 0.07 16.88
N SER A 373 -17.31 -0.85 16.75
CA SER A 373 -18.47 -0.92 17.66
C SER A 373 -18.09 -1.50 19.01
N GLU A 374 -18.80 -1.07 20.06
CA GLU A 374 -18.70 -1.70 21.37
C GLU A 374 -19.08 -3.19 21.27
N GLY A 375 -18.29 -4.07 21.88
CA GLY A 375 -18.48 -5.52 21.79
C GLY A 375 -18.10 -6.15 20.45
N ALA A 376 -17.50 -5.42 19.49
CA ALA A 376 -17.09 -5.96 18.19
C ALA A 376 -16.15 -7.18 18.27
N LEU A 377 -15.38 -7.27 19.36
CA LEU A 377 -14.42 -8.34 19.62
C LEU A 377 -14.88 -9.32 20.71
N SER A 378 -16.09 -9.14 21.26
CA SER A 378 -16.59 -9.92 22.42
C SER A 378 -16.71 -11.41 22.14
N GLU A 379 -17.12 -11.76 20.91
CA GLU A 379 -17.28 -13.14 20.45
C GLU A 379 -16.10 -13.61 19.59
N GLU A 380 -15.11 -12.77 19.36
CA GLU A 380 -13.95 -13.10 18.53
C GLU A 380 -12.97 -13.99 19.31
N THR A 381 -12.59 -15.11 18.70
CA THR A 381 -11.65 -16.09 19.25
C THR A 381 -10.25 -15.93 18.68
N GLY A 382 -10.09 -15.33 17.50
CA GLY A 382 -8.78 -15.13 16.88
C GLY A 382 -8.21 -13.72 17.07
N VAL A 383 -7.15 -13.46 16.32
CA VAL A 383 -6.59 -12.13 16.14
C VAL A 383 -6.89 -11.65 14.72
N ARG A 384 -7.65 -10.57 14.59
CA ARG A 384 -7.83 -9.90 13.28
C ARG A 384 -6.61 -9.07 12.99
N ALA A 385 -6.02 -9.20 11.81
CA ALA A 385 -4.83 -8.43 11.49
C ALA A 385 -4.76 -8.00 10.02
N ILE A 386 -4.04 -6.91 9.79
CA ILE A 386 -3.55 -6.53 8.47
C ILE A 386 -2.03 -6.34 8.53
N ALA A 387 -1.39 -6.58 7.41
CA ALA A 387 0.01 -6.21 7.20
C ALA A 387 0.17 -5.60 5.81
N LEU A 388 0.58 -4.34 5.77
CA LEU A 388 0.81 -3.60 4.53
C LEU A 388 2.32 -3.48 4.36
N PHE A 389 2.90 -4.30 3.51
CA PHE A 389 4.34 -4.43 3.33
C PHE A 389 4.90 -3.39 2.35
N ASP A 390 6.19 -3.13 2.42
CA ASP A 390 6.96 -2.41 1.40
C ASP A 390 7.72 -3.45 0.56
N HIS A 391 8.28 -3.00 -0.56
CA HIS A 391 9.17 -3.80 -1.42
C HIS A 391 8.56 -5.03 -2.10
N GLU A 392 7.24 -5.11 -2.27
CA GLU A 392 6.63 -6.19 -3.04
C GLU A 392 7.15 -6.19 -4.48
N GLU A 393 7.20 -5.01 -5.10
CA GLU A 393 7.51 -4.79 -6.51
C GLU A 393 8.95 -5.17 -6.90
N VAL A 394 9.78 -5.46 -5.90
CA VAL A 394 11.19 -5.83 -6.05
C VAL A 394 11.51 -7.19 -5.41
N GLY A 395 10.48 -7.97 -5.08
CA GLY A 395 10.60 -9.36 -4.63
C GLY A 395 10.43 -9.58 -3.11
N SER A 396 10.11 -8.55 -2.33
CA SER A 396 9.87 -8.61 -0.87
C SER A 396 11.06 -8.99 0.03
N ASP A 397 12.26 -9.19 -0.54
CA ASP A 397 13.48 -9.58 0.20
C ASP A 397 14.10 -8.41 0.96
N SER A 398 13.44 -7.97 2.03
CA SER A 398 13.95 -6.91 2.90
C SER A 398 13.43 -7.02 4.34
N ALA A 399 14.01 -6.26 5.27
CA ALA A 399 13.60 -6.28 6.67
C ALA A 399 12.14 -5.87 6.92
N GLN A 400 11.58 -5.06 6.03
CA GLN A 400 10.20 -4.57 6.06
C GLN A 400 9.28 -5.23 5.01
N GLY A 401 9.82 -5.99 4.06
CA GLY A 401 9.01 -6.68 3.05
C GLY A 401 8.39 -7.97 3.57
N ALA A 402 7.51 -8.57 2.76
CA ALA A 402 6.80 -9.81 3.12
C ALA A 402 7.73 -11.03 3.29
N GLY A 403 8.93 -11.00 2.68
CA GLY A 403 9.99 -11.99 2.91
C GLY A 403 10.71 -11.81 4.24
N GLY A 404 10.53 -10.67 4.91
CA GLY A 404 11.10 -10.36 6.21
C GLY A 404 10.36 -11.00 7.38
N PRO A 405 10.90 -10.90 8.60
CA PRO A 405 10.35 -11.59 9.77
C PRO A 405 9.12 -10.89 10.37
N VAL A 406 8.66 -9.77 9.81
CA VAL A 406 7.62 -8.88 10.36
C VAL A 406 6.41 -9.65 10.90
N MET A 407 5.79 -10.50 10.09
CA MET A 407 4.59 -11.23 10.51
C MET A 407 4.88 -12.41 11.43
N ARG A 408 5.98 -13.11 11.19
CA ARG A 408 6.43 -14.20 12.08
C ARG A 408 6.68 -13.67 13.49
N ASP A 409 7.39 -12.56 13.61
CA ASP A 409 7.66 -11.88 14.87
C ASP A 409 6.36 -11.40 15.53
N THR A 410 5.43 -10.84 14.76
CA THR A 410 4.13 -10.37 15.27
C THR A 410 3.34 -11.51 15.90
N ILE A 411 3.13 -12.59 15.15
CA ILE A 411 2.39 -13.77 15.63
C ILE A 411 3.06 -14.33 16.89
N THR A 412 4.39 -14.52 16.84
CA THR A 412 5.18 -15.05 17.95
C THR A 412 5.01 -14.20 19.21
N ARG A 413 5.18 -12.87 19.08
CA ARG A 413 5.14 -11.95 20.22
C ARG A 413 3.75 -11.84 20.84
N VAL A 414 2.69 -11.83 20.03
CA VAL A 414 1.31 -11.81 20.53
C VAL A 414 0.96 -13.15 21.20
N ALA A 415 1.30 -14.27 20.57
CA ALA A 415 1.05 -15.61 21.11
C ALA A 415 1.77 -15.81 22.46
N VAL A 416 3.03 -15.37 22.57
CA VAL A 416 3.81 -15.41 23.81
C VAL A 416 3.27 -14.44 24.86
N ALA A 417 2.86 -13.23 24.47
CA ALA A 417 2.34 -12.24 25.43
C ALA A 417 1.00 -12.65 26.04
N LEU A 418 0.18 -13.42 25.31
CA LEU A 418 -1.15 -13.86 25.74
C LEU A 418 -1.18 -15.34 26.18
N GLY A 419 -0.08 -16.07 26.00
CA GLY A 419 0.06 -17.49 26.30
C GLY A 419 0.82 -17.79 27.59
N SER A 420 0.65 -19.02 28.08
CA SER A 420 1.55 -19.65 29.04
C SER A 420 2.61 -20.48 28.29
N ASP A 421 3.60 -21.04 29.00
CA ASP A 421 4.64 -21.94 28.48
C ASP A 421 4.12 -23.31 27.98
N GLY A 422 2.92 -23.34 27.38
CA GLY A 422 2.36 -24.51 26.75
C GLY A 422 3.22 -24.95 25.57
N GLU A 423 3.33 -26.26 25.38
CA GLU A 423 4.00 -26.86 24.22
C GLU A 423 3.47 -26.21 22.94
N GLY A 424 4.33 -25.88 21.98
CA GLY A 424 3.93 -25.56 20.60
C GLY A 424 2.94 -24.41 20.38
N VAL A 425 2.78 -23.45 21.30
CA VAL A 425 1.74 -22.41 21.20
C VAL A 425 1.86 -21.57 19.92
N VAL A 426 3.08 -21.21 19.52
CA VAL A 426 3.33 -20.39 18.32
C VAL A 426 3.03 -21.20 17.06
N GLU A 427 3.46 -22.44 17.01
CA GLU A 427 3.28 -23.38 15.90
C GLU A 427 1.80 -23.69 15.70
N ARG A 428 1.05 -23.95 16.78
CA ARG A 428 -0.40 -24.14 16.73
C ARG A 428 -1.12 -22.88 16.28
N THR A 429 -0.72 -21.71 16.79
CA THR A 429 -1.27 -20.41 16.36
C THR A 429 -1.10 -20.23 14.85
N MET A 430 0.09 -20.45 14.31
CA MET A 430 0.34 -20.37 12.87
C MET A 430 -0.51 -21.38 12.08
N ARG A 431 -0.63 -22.63 12.56
CA ARG A 431 -1.43 -23.65 11.86
C ARG A 431 -2.93 -23.35 11.87
N SER A 432 -3.43 -22.72 12.93
CA SER A 432 -4.81 -22.23 13.06
C SER A 432 -5.07 -20.92 12.32
N SER A 433 -4.06 -20.32 11.70
CA SER A 433 -4.19 -19.02 11.02
C SER A 433 -4.59 -19.15 9.56
N PHE A 434 -5.16 -18.06 9.02
CA PHE A 434 -5.51 -17.91 7.62
C PHE A 434 -5.06 -16.55 7.09
N LEU A 435 -4.47 -16.55 5.90
CA LEU A 435 -3.98 -15.35 5.23
C LEU A 435 -4.74 -15.09 3.93
N VAL A 436 -5.24 -13.87 3.79
CA VAL A 436 -5.70 -13.31 2.52
C VAL A 436 -4.58 -12.44 1.98
N SER A 437 -3.92 -12.91 0.93
CA SER A 437 -2.98 -12.12 0.13
C SER A 437 -3.77 -11.26 -0.84
N ALA A 438 -3.91 -9.98 -0.50
CA ALA A 438 -4.74 -9.00 -1.16
C ALA A 438 -3.89 -8.13 -2.07
N ASP A 439 -3.99 -8.38 -3.37
CA ASP A 439 -3.24 -7.70 -4.41
C ASP A 439 -4.06 -7.66 -5.70
N MET A 440 -3.98 -6.59 -6.47
CA MET A 440 -4.83 -6.30 -7.62
C MET A 440 -4.86 -7.46 -8.64
N ALA A 441 -5.91 -7.51 -9.46
CA ALA A 441 -6.13 -8.54 -10.46
C ALA A 441 -6.25 -7.94 -11.87
N HIS A 442 -5.95 -8.72 -12.91
CA HIS A 442 -6.05 -8.24 -14.29
C HIS A 442 -7.48 -8.39 -14.81
N ALA A 443 -8.18 -7.27 -14.99
CA ALA A 443 -9.46 -7.24 -15.69
C ALA A 443 -9.29 -7.60 -17.18
N LEU A 444 -10.33 -8.18 -17.78
CA LEU A 444 -10.40 -8.46 -19.21
C LEU A 444 -10.23 -7.15 -19.98
N HIS A 445 -9.13 -7.04 -20.71
CA HIS A 445 -8.84 -5.84 -21.48
C HIS A 445 -9.58 -5.89 -22.82
N PRO A 446 -10.51 -4.95 -23.13
CA PRO A 446 -11.37 -5.06 -24.32
C PRO A 446 -10.59 -5.02 -25.64
N ASN A 447 -9.45 -4.32 -25.69
CA ASN A 447 -8.60 -4.25 -26.88
C ASN A 447 -7.55 -5.37 -26.98
N TYR A 448 -7.42 -6.22 -25.96
CA TYR A 448 -6.40 -7.28 -25.86
C TYR A 448 -6.98 -8.55 -25.21
N ALA A 449 -8.24 -8.87 -25.52
CA ALA A 449 -8.98 -9.96 -24.88
C ALA A 449 -8.30 -11.33 -25.10
N ASP A 450 -7.50 -11.47 -26.15
CA ASP A 450 -6.72 -12.68 -26.45
C ASP A 450 -5.65 -13.01 -25.39
N LYS A 451 -5.31 -12.04 -24.53
CA LYS A 451 -4.35 -12.21 -23.43
C LYS A 451 -4.92 -12.95 -22.22
N HIS A 452 -6.23 -13.04 -22.09
CA HIS A 452 -6.89 -13.78 -21.02
C HIS A 452 -7.20 -15.21 -21.45
N ASP A 453 -7.26 -16.10 -20.47
CA ASP A 453 -7.87 -17.41 -20.65
C ASP A 453 -9.38 -17.21 -20.92
N PRO A 454 -9.99 -17.92 -21.88
CA PRO A 454 -11.39 -17.71 -22.26
C PRO A 454 -12.39 -17.94 -21.12
N ASP A 455 -12.05 -18.80 -20.16
CA ASP A 455 -12.95 -19.17 -19.05
C ASP A 455 -12.64 -18.42 -17.75
N HIS A 456 -11.56 -17.64 -17.71
CA HIS A 456 -11.09 -16.92 -16.51
C HIS A 456 -10.85 -15.43 -16.83
N GLN A 457 -11.94 -14.72 -17.07
CA GLN A 457 -11.95 -13.33 -17.55
C GLN A 457 -12.60 -12.39 -16.53
N PRO A 458 -11.86 -11.89 -15.53
CA PRO A 458 -12.41 -10.94 -14.57
C PRO A 458 -12.94 -9.69 -15.26
N LYS A 459 -14.13 -9.24 -14.90
CA LYS A 459 -14.72 -8.01 -15.39
C LYS A 459 -14.74 -6.97 -14.27
N LEU A 460 -14.64 -5.72 -14.66
CA LEU A 460 -14.91 -4.61 -13.74
C LEU A 460 -16.37 -4.68 -13.27
N HIS A 461 -16.63 -4.25 -12.05
CA HIS A 461 -17.93 -4.21 -11.37
C HIS A 461 -18.53 -5.55 -10.96
N GLU A 462 -17.87 -6.68 -11.27
CA GLU A 462 -18.33 -8.02 -10.89
C GLU A 462 -17.68 -8.51 -9.58
N GLY A 463 -16.88 -7.66 -8.91
CA GLY A 463 -16.39 -7.90 -7.56
C GLY A 463 -15.00 -8.53 -7.50
N LEU A 464 -14.64 -8.99 -6.30
CA LEU A 464 -13.31 -9.48 -5.97
C LEU A 464 -12.96 -10.75 -6.77
N VAL A 465 -11.70 -10.85 -7.20
CA VAL A 465 -11.20 -11.95 -8.03
C VAL A 465 -10.38 -12.91 -7.17
N LEU A 466 -10.69 -14.20 -7.20
CA LEU A 466 -9.84 -15.28 -6.69
C LEU A 466 -8.77 -15.63 -7.73
N LYS A 467 -7.49 -15.52 -7.35
CA LYS A 467 -6.36 -15.71 -8.26
C LYS A 467 -5.77 -17.10 -8.08
N HIS A 468 -5.73 -17.90 -9.14
CA HIS A 468 -5.25 -19.29 -9.14
C HIS A 468 -4.00 -19.44 -10.00
N ASN A 469 -3.02 -20.19 -9.50
CA ASN A 469 -1.89 -20.64 -10.30
C ASN A 469 -1.26 -21.88 -9.66
N THR A 470 -1.34 -23.02 -10.35
CA THR A 470 -0.85 -24.30 -9.81
C THR A 470 0.65 -24.31 -9.53
N ASN A 471 1.44 -23.49 -10.23
CA ASN A 471 2.88 -23.31 -10.00
C ASN A 471 3.19 -22.39 -8.81
N GLN A 472 2.22 -22.13 -7.93
CA GLN A 472 2.37 -21.35 -6.70
C GLN A 472 2.87 -19.92 -6.96
N ARG A 473 2.45 -19.33 -8.10
CA ARG A 473 2.55 -17.87 -8.31
C ARG A 473 1.52 -17.11 -7.47
N TYR A 474 0.44 -17.80 -7.14
CA TYR A 474 -0.56 -17.49 -6.14
C TYR A 474 -0.67 -18.69 -5.20
N ALA A 475 -0.85 -18.48 -3.90
CA ALA A 475 -0.92 -19.54 -2.89
C ALA A 475 -2.32 -20.18 -2.78
N THR A 476 -3.30 -19.68 -3.54
CA THR A 476 -4.66 -20.20 -3.60
C THR A 476 -4.68 -21.69 -3.97
N ASN A 477 -5.42 -22.47 -3.20
CA ASN A 477 -5.76 -23.86 -3.51
C ASN A 477 -7.26 -24.10 -3.25
N ALA A 478 -7.74 -25.33 -3.52
CA ALA A 478 -9.16 -25.66 -3.40
C ALA A 478 -9.72 -25.40 -1.99
N VAL A 479 -8.94 -25.67 -0.94
CA VAL A 479 -9.35 -25.45 0.46
C VAL A 479 -9.46 -23.96 0.76
N SER A 480 -8.40 -23.19 0.48
CA SER A 480 -8.40 -21.77 0.81
C SER A 480 -9.42 -20.97 -0.02
N ALA A 481 -9.58 -21.32 -1.30
CA ALA A 481 -10.63 -20.77 -2.15
C ALA A 481 -12.04 -21.14 -1.66
N ALA A 482 -12.27 -22.38 -1.21
CA ALA A 482 -13.59 -22.80 -0.73
C ALA A 482 -14.01 -22.04 0.53
N LEU A 483 -13.13 -21.95 1.53
CA LEU A 483 -13.39 -21.21 2.77
C LEU A 483 -13.65 -19.73 2.49
N PHE A 484 -12.82 -19.12 1.65
CA PHE A 484 -12.96 -17.70 1.32
C PHE A 484 -14.22 -17.42 0.50
N ARG A 485 -14.55 -18.27 -0.48
CA ARG A 485 -15.82 -18.14 -1.22
C ARG A 485 -17.03 -18.33 -0.32
N GLU A 486 -16.96 -19.27 0.62
CA GLU A 486 -18.06 -19.56 1.54
C GLU A 486 -18.34 -18.39 2.49
N VAL A 487 -17.30 -17.72 3.02
CA VAL A 487 -17.51 -16.54 3.87
C VAL A 487 -18.21 -15.40 3.12
N GLY A 488 -17.91 -15.22 1.83
CA GLY A 488 -18.63 -14.28 0.97
C GLY A 488 -20.07 -14.72 0.71
N ARG A 489 -20.29 -16.00 0.40
CA ARG A 489 -21.60 -16.59 0.12
C ARG A 489 -22.57 -16.43 1.30
N LEU A 490 -22.10 -16.54 2.53
CA LEU A 490 -22.90 -16.31 3.74
C LEU A 490 -23.51 -14.89 3.79
N ARG A 491 -22.89 -13.92 3.11
CA ARG A 491 -23.37 -12.53 2.97
C ARG A 491 -23.93 -12.20 1.58
N GLY A 492 -24.11 -13.20 0.72
CA GLY A 492 -24.58 -12.99 -0.65
C GLY A 492 -23.56 -12.28 -1.56
N ILE A 493 -22.27 -12.35 -1.24
CA ILE A 493 -21.17 -11.77 -2.02
C ILE A 493 -20.52 -12.89 -2.86
N SER A 494 -20.40 -12.68 -4.16
CA SER A 494 -19.71 -13.58 -5.09
C SER A 494 -18.27 -13.11 -5.37
N CYS A 495 -17.42 -14.06 -5.75
CA CYS A 495 -16.09 -13.80 -6.31
C CYS A 495 -16.05 -14.22 -7.79
N GLN A 496 -15.17 -13.57 -8.53
CA GLN A 496 -14.76 -13.97 -9.87
C GLN A 496 -13.54 -14.91 -9.79
N GLU A 497 -13.22 -15.59 -10.88
CA GLU A 497 -12.07 -16.50 -10.95
C GLU A 497 -11.05 -16.00 -11.98
N PHE A 498 -9.77 -16.09 -11.64
CA PHE A 498 -8.66 -15.77 -12.55
C PHE A 498 -7.64 -16.89 -12.57
N SER A 499 -7.28 -17.33 -13.78
CA SER A 499 -6.12 -18.15 -14.07
C SER A 499 -5.49 -17.61 -15.35
N VAL A 500 -4.16 -17.52 -15.37
CA VAL A 500 -3.43 -17.16 -16.58
C VAL A 500 -3.55 -18.29 -17.62
N ARG A 501 -3.43 -17.93 -18.90
CA ARG A 501 -3.25 -18.93 -19.98
C ARG A 501 -1.99 -19.76 -19.74
N ASN A 502 -2.02 -21.03 -20.12
CA ASN A 502 -0.88 -21.94 -19.97
C ASN A 502 0.38 -21.52 -20.74
N ASP A 503 0.23 -20.74 -21.82
CA ASP A 503 1.32 -20.27 -22.67
C ASP A 503 1.90 -18.90 -22.24
N MET A 504 1.45 -18.36 -21.10
CA MET A 504 1.88 -17.06 -20.59
C MET A 504 2.34 -17.14 -19.13
N PRO A 505 3.50 -16.53 -18.78
CA PRO A 505 3.91 -16.44 -17.38
C PRO A 505 3.04 -15.43 -16.62
N CYS A 506 3.01 -15.58 -15.30
CA CYS A 506 2.32 -14.69 -14.38
C CYS A 506 3.30 -14.11 -13.34
N GLY A 507 3.04 -12.88 -12.88
CA GLY A 507 3.68 -12.32 -11.69
C GLY A 507 3.46 -13.20 -10.46
N SER A 508 4.28 -13.01 -9.42
CA SER A 508 4.04 -13.58 -8.08
C SER A 508 3.44 -12.50 -7.21
N THR A 509 2.99 -12.88 -6.02
CA THR A 509 2.55 -11.95 -4.98
C THR A 509 3.28 -12.22 -3.66
N ILE A 510 2.95 -11.48 -2.61
CA ILE A 510 3.33 -11.80 -1.22
C ILE A 510 2.74 -13.12 -0.71
N GLY A 511 1.70 -13.66 -1.35
CA GLY A 511 0.96 -14.84 -0.90
C GLY A 511 1.84 -16.07 -0.74
N PRO A 512 2.50 -16.56 -1.80
CA PRO A 512 3.44 -17.67 -1.71
C PRO A 512 4.59 -17.42 -0.72
N ILE A 513 5.11 -16.19 -0.65
CA ILE A 513 6.22 -15.80 0.24
C ILE A 513 5.81 -15.99 1.71
N LEU A 514 4.67 -15.42 2.09
CA LEU A 514 4.15 -15.52 3.45
C LEU A 514 3.67 -16.94 3.77
N ALA A 515 3.04 -17.62 2.82
CA ALA A 515 2.61 -19.01 2.98
C ALA A 515 3.80 -19.92 3.33
N SER A 516 4.92 -19.78 2.62
CA SER A 516 6.13 -20.55 2.92
C SER A 516 6.80 -20.16 4.24
N ASN A 517 6.76 -18.88 4.61
CA ASN A 517 7.43 -18.38 5.82
C ASN A 517 6.64 -18.67 7.11
N LEU A 518 5.31 -18.69 7.03
CA LEU A 518 4.41 -18.87 8.17
C LEU A 518 3.76 -20.25 8.24
N GLY A 519 3.73 -21.01 7.14
CA GLY A 519 3.01 -22.30 7.07
C GLY A 519 1.49 -22.17 7.16
N CYS A 520 0.95 -20.97 6.87
CA CYS A 520 -0.47 -20.65 6.99
C CYS A 520 -1.23 -20.96 5.69
N ARG A 521 -2.50 -21.38 5.81
CA ARG A 521 -3.40 -21.45 4.65
C ARG A 521 -3.58 -20.06 4.07
N THR A 522 -3.41 -19.94 2.76
CA THR A 522 -3.37 -18.64 2.08
C THR A 522 -4.26 -18.65 0.83
N VAL A 523 -4.97 -17.54 0.60
CA VAL A 523 -5.73 -17.26 -0.62
C VAL A 523 -5.25 -15.96 -1.22
N ASP A 524 -5.06 -15.91 -2.53
CA ASP A 524 -4.74 -14.69 -3.28
C ASP A 524 -5.98 -14.13 -3.94
N VAL A 525 -6.24 -12.85 -3.69
CA VAL A 525 -7.42 -12.14 -4.18
C VAL A 525 -7.11 -10.72 -4.62
N GLY A 526 -7.91 -10.15 -5.50
CA GLY A 526 -7.68 -8.79 -6.01
C GLY A 526 -8.89 -8.08 -6.60
N ILE A 527 -8.91 -6.75 -6.50
CA ILE A 527 -9.81 -5.91 -7.30
C ILE A 527 -9.36 -5.98 -8.76
N PRO A 528 -10.27 -6.23 -9.72
CA PRO A 528 -9.91 -6.23 -11.14
C PRO A 528 -9.56 -4.80 -11.59
N GLN A 529 -8.42 -4.66 -12.27
CA GLN A 529 -7.96 -3.40 -12.85
C GLN A 529 -7.40 -3.55 -14.26
N LEU A 530 -7.29 -2.42 -14.95
CA LEU A 530 -6.59 -2.23 -16.21
C LEU A 530 -5.32 -1.40 -15.99
N SER A 531 -4.38 -1.54 -16.92
CA SER A 531 -3.14 -0.75 -16.98
C SER A 531 -2.27 -0.85 -15.71
N MET A 532 -2.23 -2.02 -15.08
CA MET A 532 -1.35 -2.31 -13.93
C MET A 532 0.10 -1.88 -14.19
N HIS A 533 0.72 -1.27 -13.17
CA HIS A 533 2.06 -0.66 -13.20
C HIS A 533 2.20 0.61 -14.07
N SER A 534 1.11 1.16 -14.58
CA SER A 534 1.07 2.50 -15.18
C SER A 534 1.23 3.57 -14.11
N ILE A 535 1.76 4.74 -14.48
CA ILE A 535 1.68 5.93 -13.60
C ILE A 535 0.22 6.33 -13.28
N ARG A 536 -0.73 5.87 -14.10
CA ARG A 536 -2.17 6.09 -13.93
C ARG A 536 -2.94 4.86 -14.40
N GLU A 537 -3.58 4.19 -13.45
CA GLU A 537 -4.26 2.91 -13.58
C GLU A 537 -5.79 3.12 -13.53
N MET A 538 -6.55 2.02 -13.67
CA MET A 538 -8.01 2.07 -13.75
C MET A 538 -8.68 0.84 -13.14
N CYS A 539 -9.62 1.03 -12.22
CA CYS A 539 -10.53 -0.04 -11.72
C CYS A 539 -12.00 0.44 -11.66
N GLY A 540 -12.93 -0.47 -11.42
CA GLY A 540 -14.35 -0.15 -11.24
C GLY A 540 -14.67 0.38 -9.84
N THR A 541 -15.63 1.28 -9.72
CA THR A 541 -16.03 1.82 -8.41
C THR A 541 -16.70 0.78 -7.52
N ASP A 542 -17.54 -0.09 -8.10
CA ASP A 542 -18.29 -1.09 -7.35
C ASP A 542 -17.37 -2.20 -6.81
N ASP A 543 -16.26 -2.47 -7.51
CA ASP A 543 -15.28 -3.48 -7.07
C ASP A 543 -14.64 -3.10 -5.73
N VAL A 544 -14.47 -1.79 -5.46
CA VAL A 544 -13.98 -1.28 -4.17
C VAL A 544 -14.96 -1.60 -3.06
N ASP A 545 -16.24 -1.33 -3.26
CA ASP A 545 -17.30 -1.57 -2.27
C ASP A 545 -17.51 -3.07 -2.03
N ILE A 546 -17.56 -3.88 -3.09
CA ILE A 546 -17.73 -5.33 -3.01
C ILE A 546 -16.55 -5.97 -2.26
N SER A 547 -15.32 -5.57 -2.59
CA SER A 547 -14.11 -6.10 -1.96
C SER A 547 -14.03 -5.74 -0.48
N TYR A 548 -14.35 -4.49 -0.12
CA TYR A 548 -14.47 -4.08 1.28
C TYR A 548 -15.49 -4.93 2.04
N ASN A 549 -16.69 -5.12 1.48
CA ASN A 549 -17.73 -5.92 2.13
C ASN A 549 -17.30 -7.38 2.30
N HIS A 550 -16.52 -7.91 1.36
CA HIS A 550 -15.99 -9.26 1.47
C HIS A 550 -14.94 -9.37 2.60
N PHE A 551 -14.07 -8.37 2.75
CA PHE A 551 -13.10 -8.33 3.85
C PHE A 551 -13.75 -8.11 5.22
N VAL A 552 -14.84 -7.35 5.28
CA VAL A 552 -15.69 -7.27 6.48
C VAL A 552 -16.27 -8.65 6.82
N ALA A 553 -16.80 -9.37 5.82
CA ALA A 553 -17.30 -10.74 6.01
C ALA A 553 -16.20 -11.68 6.53
N PHE A 554 -15.00 -11.59 5.96
CA PHE A 554 -13.85 -12.36 6.41
C PHE A 554 -13.53 -12.10 7.88
N PHE A 555 -13.40 -10.83 8.29
CA PHE A 555 -13.06 -10.53 9.68
C PHE A 555 -14.15 -10.91 10.69
N GLU A 556 -15.44 -10.84 10.32
CA GLU A 556 -16.54 -11.07 11.26
C GLU A 556 -17.01 -12.53 11.34
N ASP A 557 -16.91 -13.29 10.24
CA ASP A 557 -17.54 -14.61 10.13
C ASP A 557 -16.54 -15.76 9.96
N PHE A 558 -15.31 -15.49 9.51
CA PHE A 558 -14.35 -16.55 9.13
C PHE A 558 -13.95 -17.44 10.32
N SER A 559 -13.79 -16.87 11.52
CA SER A 559 -13.36 -17.64 12.70
C SER A 559 -14.31 -18.79 13.04
N LYS A 560 -15.61 -18.58 12.86
CA LYS A 560 -16.65 -19.62 13.06
C LYS A 560 -16.64 -20.66 11.94
N LEU A 561 -16.43 -20.21 10.71
CA LEU A 561 -16.38 -21.09 9.54
C LEU A 561 -15.16 -22.01 9.59
N ASP A 562 -14.01 -21.48 9.99
CA ASP A 562 -12.74 -22.21 9.94
C ASP A 562 -12.74 -23.44 10.86
N VAL A 563 -13.38 -23.33 12.03
CA VAL A 563 -13.56 -24.43 13.00
C VAL A 563 -14.44 -25.55 12.45
N SER A 564 -15.28 -25.29 11.45
CA SER A 564 -16.20 -26.28 10.88
C SER A 564 -15.53 -27.25 9.89
N LEU A 565 -14.28 -26.98 9.49
CA LEU A 565 -13.55 -27.77 8.49
C LEU A 565 -12.43 -28.58 9.15
N ASP A 566 -12.54 -29.91 9.09
CA ASP A 566 -11.47 -30.84 9.46
C ASP A 566 -10.86 -31.49 8.21
N LEU A 567 -9.61 -31.16 7.91
CA LEU A 567 -8.87 -31.67 6.74
C LEU A 567 -7.83 -32.73 7.10
N ASP A 568 -7.31 -32.64 8.32
CA ASP A 568 -6.11 -33.38 8.73
C ASP A 568 -6.49 -34.62 9.56
N ASN A 569 -7.68 -34.68 10.17
CA ASN A 569 -8.18 -35.87 10.87
C ASN A 569 -9.17 -36.68 10.01
N LEU A 570 -8.77 -36.98 8.77
CA LEU A 570 -9.49 -37.96 7.99
C LEU A 570 -9.42 -39.34 8.69
N PRO A 571 -10.46 -40.18 8.59
CA PRO A 571 -10.37 -41.55 9.08
C PRO A 571 -9.17 -42.26 8.42
N PRO A 572 -8.51 -43.20 9.13
CA PRO A 572 -7.37 -43.92 8.58
C PRO A 572 -7.75 -44.51 7.21
N PRO A 573 -6.85 -44.44 6.21
CA PRO A 573 -7.16 -44.89 4.86
C PRO A 573 -7.61 -46.35 4.88
N ASP A 574 -8.66 -46.68 4.13
CA ASP A 574 -9.06 -48.07 3.94
C ASP A 574 -8.00 -48.76 3.07
N LEU A 575 -7.11 -49.50 3.72
CA LEU A 575 -6.01 -50.22 3.05
C LEU A 575 -6.48 -51.52 2.37
N ARG A 576 -7.77 -51.85 2.42
CA ARG A 576 -8.30 -53.05 1.76
C ARG A 576 -8.27 -52.86 0.24
N GLY A 577 -7.38 -53.61 -0.43
CA GLY A 577 -7.29 -53.66 -1.89
C GLY A 577 -6.37 -52.61 -2.54
N THR A 578 -5.73 -51.73 -1.77
CA THR A 578 -4.73 -50.77 -2.29
C THR A 578 -3.33 -51.36 -2.42
N LEU A 579 -3.09 -52.50 -1.78
CA LEU A 579 -1.95 -53.39 -1.98
C LEU A 579 -2.45 -54.78 -2.38
N ALA A 580 -3.01 -54.90 -3.58
CA ALA A 580 -2.84 -56.16 -4.28
C ALA A 580 -1.41 -56.14 -4.79
N ASP A 581 -0.54 -57.01 -4.26
CA ASP A 581 0.69 -57.36 -4.94
C ASP A 581 0.30 -57.74 -6.37
N VAL A 582 0.49 -56.83 -7.32
CA VAL A 582 0.33 -57.16 -8.73
C VAL A 582 1.38 -58.23 -8.96
N PRO A 583 1.01 -59.49 -9.29
CA PRO A 583 2.01 -60.51 -9.53
C PRO A 583 2.82 -60.01 -10.72
N CYS A 584 4.04 -59.55 -10.47
CA CYS A 584 4.90 -59.16 -11.56
C CYS A 584 5.18 -60.47 -12.32
N ASN A 585 4.65 -60.60 -13.54
CA ASN A 585 4.94 -61.73 -14.45
C ASN A 585 6.37 -61.62 -15.00
N HIS A 586 7.34 -61.20 -14.18
CA HIS A 586 8.74 -61.24 -14.52
C HIS A 586 9.25 -62.64 -14.21
N VAL A 587 9.47 -63.42 -15.27
CA VAL A 587 10.28 -64.62 -15.22
C VAL A 587 11.67 -64.21 -14.75
N HIS A 588 12.01 -64.48 -13.48
CA HIS A 588 13.40 -64.46 -13.06
C HIS A 588 14.11 -65.62 -13.75
N GLY A 589 14.68 -65.33 -14.92
CA GLY A 589 15.60 -66.22 -15.61
C GLY A 589 16.77 -66.54 -14.69
N GLY A 590 16.95 -67.83 -14.41
CA GLY A 590 18.03 -68.31 -13.59
C GLY A 590 19.39 -68.01 -14.22
N SER A 591 20.30 -67.48 -13.41
CA SER A 591 21.73 -67.70 -13.56
C SER A 591 22.34 -67.62 -12.16
N GLY A 592 22.81 -68.76 -11.67
CA GLY A 592 23.26 -68.91 -10.30
C GLY A 592 24.54 -68.13 -10.00
N GLN A 593 24.66 -67.72 -8.74
CA GLN A 593 25.94 -67.58 -8.07
C GLN A 593 25.74 -67.95 -6.60
N LYS A 594 26.36 -69.07 -6.21
CA LYS A 594 26.53 -69.47 -4.81
C LYS A 594 27.39 -68.42 -4.12
N LEU A 595 26.84 -67.79 -3.08
CA LEU A 595 27.65 -67.14 -2.05
C LEU A 595 27.66 -68.07 -0.83
N VAL A 596 28.89 -68.39 -0.43
CA VAL A 596 29.27 -69.36 0.60
C VAL A 596 29.10 -68.72 1.97
N ASP A 597 28.42 -69.42 2.88
CA ASP A 597 28.34 -69.10 4.30
C ASP A 597 29.73 -69.18 4.96
N ILE A 598 30.12 -68.12 5.67
CA ILE A 598 31.22 -68.14 6.63
C ILE A 598 30.62 -67.86 8.02
N PRO A 599 30.66 -68.81 8.96
CA PRO A 599 30.18 -68.60 10.32
C PRO A 599 31.27 -67.91 11.16
N MET A 600 30.91 -66.85 11.88
CA MET A 600 31.72 -66.37 13.02
C MET A 600 31.01 -66.67 14.33
N THR A 601 31.65 -67.54 15.10
CA THR A 601 31.41 -67.85 16.51
C THR A 601 32.00 -66.78 17.44
N ASP A 602 31.40 -66.68 18.63
CA ASP A 602 31.74 -65.84 19.79
C ASP A 602 33.22 -65.52 20.05
N LYS A 603 33.49 -64.24 20.32
CA LYS A 603 34.24 -63.74 21.49
C LYS A 603 34.00 -62.26 21.74
#